data_AF-A0A1C5EQT1-F1
#
_entry.id   AF-A0A1C5EQT1-F1
#
_cell.length_a   1.000
_cell.length_b   1.000
_cell.length_c   1.000
_cell.angle_alpha   90.00
_cell.angle_beta   90.00
_cell.angle_gamma   90.00
#
_symmetry.space_group_name_H-M   'P 1'
#
loop_
_entity.id
_entity.type
_entity.pdbx_description
1 polymer ?
#
loop_
_entity_poly.entity_id
_entity_poly.type
_entity_poly.pdbx_seq_one_letter_code
_entity_poly.pdbx_strand_id
1 'polypeptide(L)'
;MDAVADMLVRRDGVDPQAAADAARATQGHVDRARRLATDPAARERRAAVLKLPLRLDEVGACLRAAQELVDAAAEDAKQLAEEMDGKEAEEMKAALGAAQGGRLPRGTAGVMKDLEDMQKRRRTRTQRDSLDVALGDLTTFYRDVLALQLGSRVAIANTDAEDALDRLARAGSPESTLRRIEAIAACRDALDRNVAPLLAVEAMTMALRAG
;
A
#
# COMPACT_ATOMS: atom_id res chain seq x y z
N MET A 1 -17.57 4.39 9.59
CA MET A 1 -16.45 5.33 9.35
C MET A 1 -16.33 6.30 10.51
N ASP A 2 -17.44 6.89 10.95
CA ASP A 2 -17.52 7.85 12.07
C ASP A 2 -16.85 7.35 13.35
N ALA A 3 -17.09 6.09 13.74
CA ALA A 3 -16.43 5.49 14.91
C ALA A 3 -14.89 5.46 14.82
N VAL A 4 -14.32 5.34 13.62
CA VAL A 4 -12.88 5.36 13.40
C VAL A 4 -12.36 6.80 13.42
N ALA A 5 -13.07 7.75 12.82
CA ALA A 5 -12.73 9.16 12.90
C ALA A 5 -12.72 9.63 14.36
N ASP A 6 -13.78 9.31 15.13
CA ASP A 6 -13.88 9.62 16.56
C ASP A 6 -12.74 8.98 17.36
N MET A 7 -12.36 7.74 17.05
CA MET A 7 -11.22 7.08 17.68
C MET A 7 -9.93 7.87 17.42
N LEU A 8 -9.66 8.26 16.17
CA LEU A 8 -8.44 8.98 15.78
C LEU A 8 -8.35 10.35 16.46
N VAL A 9 -9.47 11.07 16.56
CA VAL A 9 -9.52 12.35 17.28
C VAL A 9 -9.21 12.14 18.77
N ARG A 10 -9.91 11.20 19.42
CA ARG A 10 -9.82 11.03 20.88
C ARG A 10 -8.52 10.38 21.35
N ARG A 11 -8.03 9.39 20.62
CA ARG A 11 -6.87 8.57 21.05
C ARG A 11 -5.57 9.08 20.44
N ASP A 12 -5.59 9.48 19.18
CA ASP A 12 -4.40 9.82 18.41
C ASP A 12 -4.23 11.34 18.22
N GLY A 13 -5.16 12.16 18.71
CA GLY A 13 -5.06 13.63 18.70
C GLY A 13 -5.11 14.24 17.30
N VAL A 14 -5.66 13.50 16.34
CA VAL A 14 -5.75 13.92 14.93
C VAL A 14 -6.82 15.00 14.78
N ASP A 15 -6.56 15.99 13.93
CA ASP A 15 -7.56 16.99 13.53
C ASP A 15 -8.87 16.31 13.05
N PRO A 16 -10.06 16.79 13.44
CA PRO A 16 -11.33 16.14 13.09
C PRO A 16 -11.55 15.95 11.58
N GLN A 17 -11.14 16.91 10.75
CA GLN A 17 -11.29 16.80 9.31
C GLN A 17 -10.32 15.75 8.75
N ALA A 18 -9.05 15.80 9.16
CA ALA A 18 -8.06 14.81 8.76
C ALA A 18 -8.43 13.38 9.21
N ALA A 19 -9.03 13.24 10.40
CA ALA A 19 -9.53 11.96 10.91
C ALA A 19 -10.71 11.43 10.09
N ALA A 20 -11.66 12.31 9.73
CA ALA A 20 -12.79 11.95 8.87
C ALA A 20 -12.33 11.53 7.47
N ASP A 21 -11.39 12.28 6.88
CA ASP A 21 -10.82 12.00 5.57
C ASP A 21 -10.07 10.66 5.57
N ALA A 22 -9.24 10.40 6.59
CA ALA A 22 -8.52 9.14 6.72
C ALA A 22 -9.47 7.94 6.93
N ALA A 23 -10.48 8.09 7.78
CA ALA A 23 -11.48 7.05 8.01
C ALA A 23 -12.30 6.73 6.74
N ARG A 24 -12.61 7.75 5.94
CA ARG A 24 -13.32 7.61 4.68
C ARG A 24 -12.46 6.96 3.60
N ALA A 25 -11.24 7.47 3.39
CA ALA A 25 -10.28 6.96 2.41
C ALA A 25 -9.95 5.48 2.63
N THR A 26 -9.98 5.03 3.88
CA THR A 26 -9.67 3.65 4.27
C THR A 26 -10.91 2.79 4.54
N GLN A 27 -12.10 3.32 4.26
CA GLN A 27 -13.39 2.64 4.45
C GLN A 27 -13.60 2.09 5.88
N GLY A 28 -13.06 2.80 6.88
CA GLY A 28 -13.15 2.41 8.28
C GLY A 28 -12.14 1.35 8.73
N HIS A 29 -11.08 1.07 7.96
CA HIS A 29 -10.00 0.22 8.43
C HIS A 29 -9.12 0.96 9.45
N VAL A 30 -9.19 0.58 10.72
CA VAL A 30 -8.57 1.30 11.85
C VAL A 30 -7.07 1.55 11.66
N ASP A 31 -6.27 0.51 11.42
CA ASP A 31 -4.81 0.67 11.35
C ASP A 31 -4.36 1.51 10.15
N ARG A 32 -5.01 1.31 8.99
CA ARG A 32 -4.77 2.10 7.79
C ARG A 32 -5.19 3.55 7.99
N ALA A 33 -6.34 3.80 8.61
CA ALA A 33 -6.83 5.15 8.89
C ALA A 33 -5.86 5.88 9.81
N ARG A 34 -5.40 5.20 10.87
CA ARG A 34 -4.39 5.72 11.79
C ARG A 34 -3.11 6.06 11.04
N ARG A 35 -2.58 5.12 10.24
CA ARG A 35 -1.38 5.34 9.45
C ARG A 35 -1.54 6.53 8.51
N LEU A 36 -2.63 6.60 7.75
CA LEU A 36 -2.88 7.71 6.82
C LEU A 36 -3.05 9.06 7.53
N ALA A 37 -3.58 9.06 8.75
CA ALA A 37 -3.72 10.26 9.58
C ALA A 37 -2.38 10.74 10.16
N THR A 38 -1.48 9.84 10.55
CA THR A 38 -0.25 10.19 11.29
C THR A 38 1.03 10.20 10.46
N ASP A 39 1.06 9.51 9.32
CA ASP A 39 2.25 9.32 8.48
C ASP A 39 2.15 10.12 7.17
N PRO A 40 2.90 11.24 7.01
CA PRO A 40 2.95 12.00 5.76
C PRO A 40 3.41 11.19 4.55
N ALA A 41 4.36 10.26 4.73
CA ALA A 41 4.85 9.43 3.63
C ALA A 41 3.77 8.44 3.16
N ALA A 42 2.93 7.93 4.08
CA ALA A 42 1.77 7.13 3.71
C ALA A 42 0.76 7.93 2.85
N ARG A 43 0.53 9.21 3.18
CA ARG A 43 -0.32 10.10 2.37
C ARG A 43 0.26 10.35 0.98
N GLU A 44 1.56 10.61 0.89
CA GLU A 44 2.24 10.84 -0.38
C GLU A 44 2.19 9.58 -1.27
N ARG A 45 2.49 8.40 -0.71
CA ARG A 45 2.37 7.12 -1.43
C ARG A 45 0.95 6.90 -1.94
N ARG A 46 -0.08 7.10 -1.10
CA ARG A 46 -1.48 6.97 -1.54
C ARG A 46 -1.80 7.97 -2.66
N ALA A 47 -1.39 9.23 -2.53
CA ALA A 47 -1.60 10.23 -3.58
C ALA A 47 -0.94 9.85 -4.92
N ALA A 48 0.25 9.23 -4.88
CA ALA A 48 0.91 8.69 -6.08
C ALA A 48 0.12 7.54 -6.70
N VAL A 49 -0.38 6.61 -5.87
CA VAL A 49 -1.25 5.49 -6.30
C VAL A 49 -2.52 6.01 -6.97
N LEU A 50 -3.20 7.00 -6.40
CA LEU A 50 -4.44 7.55 -6.97
C LEU A 50 -4.23 8.33 -8.29
N LYS A 51 -3.01 8.75 -8.58
CA LYS A 51 -2.64 9.36 -9.87
C LYS A 51 -2.33 8.33 -10.96
N LEU A 52 -2.06 7.07 -10.59
CA LEU A 52 -1.68 6.01 -11.52
C LEU A 52 -2.69 5.83 -12.67
N PRO A 53 -4.02 5.78 -12.44
CA PRO A 53 -5.02 5.62 -13.51
C PRO A 53 -4.95 6.66 -14.63
N LEU A 54 -4.42 7.86 -14.34
CA LEU A 54 -4.33 8.96 -15.30
C LEU A 54 -3.12 8.86 -16.24
N ARG A 55 -2.20 7.92 -15.99
CA ARG A 55 -0.89 7.82 -16.65
C ARG A 55 -0.73 6.51 -17.43
N LEU A 56 -1.80 5.76 -17.69
CA LEU A 56 -1.77 4.45 -18.34
C LEU A 56 -2.21 4.49 -19.82
N ASP A 57 -1.69 5.43 -20.59
CA ASP A 57 -2.04 5.65 -22.00
C ASP A 57 -1.22 4.80 -22.98
N GLU A 58 0.06 4.61 -22.69
CA GLU A 58 0.99 3.80 -23.49
C GLU A 58 1.59 2.62 -22.70
N VAL A 59 2.09 1.62 -23.43
CA VAL A 59 2.71 0.42 -22.85
C VAL A 59 3.90 0.79 -21.96
N GLY A 60 4.77 1.68 -22.42
CA GLY A 60 5.93 2.12 -21.64
C GLY A 60 5.54 2.78 -20.32
N ALA A 61 4.48 3.58 -20.30
CA ALA A 61 3.98 4.21 -19.10
C ALA A 61 3.40 3.19 -18.10
N CYS A 62 2.74 2.14 -18.60
CA CYS A 62 2.22 1.06 -17.76
C CYS A 62 3.32 0.26 -17.06
N LEU A 63 4.41 -0.07 -17.78
CA LEU A 63 5.55 -0.79 -17.20
C LEU A 63 6.30 0.09 -16.19
N ARG A 64 6.51 1.37 -16.51
CA ARG A 64 7.12 2.33 -15.57
C ARG A 64 6.28 2.51 -14.30
N ALA A 65 4.96 2.68 -14.44
CA ALA A 65 4.07 2.80 -13.30
C ALA A 65 4.06 1.53 -12.42
N ALA A 66 4.15 0.34 -13.04
CA ALA A 66 4.27 -0.91 -12.30
C ALA A 66 5.57 -0.98 -11.50
N GLN A 67 6.70 -0.62 -12.11
CA GLN A 67 8.00 -0.54 -11.44
C GLN A 67 7.97 0.47 -10.28
N GLU A 68 7.49 1.69 -10.53
CA GLU A 68 7.34 2.74 -9.50
C GLU A 68 6.52 2.24 -8.29
N LEU A 69 5.44 1.50 -8.54
CA LEU A 69 4.59 0.98 -7.47
C LEU A 69 5.28 -0.12 -6.63
N VAL A 70 6.00 -1.03 -7.29
CA VAL A 70 6.75 -2.11 -6.61
C VAL A 70 7.94 -1.56 -5.83
N ASP A 71 8.65 -0.58 -6.38
CA ASP A 71 9.77 0.08 -5.72
C ASP A 71 9.30 0.88 -4.50
N ALA A 72 8.19 1.62 -4.63
CA ALA A 72 7.59 2.34 -3.51
C ALA A 72 7.20 1.40 -2.35
N ALA A 73 6.67 0.21 -2.67
CA ALA A 73 6.34 -0.79 -1.65
C ALA A 73 7.59 -1.45 -1.04
N ALA A 74 8.65 -1.64 -1.83
CA ALA A 74 9.93 -2.15 -1.33
C ALA A 74 10.59 -1.15 -0.36
N GLU A 75 10.55 0.12 -0.71
CA GLU A 75 11.09 1.21 0.11
C GLU A 75 10.28 1.39 1.40
N ASP A 76 8.94 1.30 1.35
CA ASP A 76 8.11 1.32 2.55
C ASP A 76 8.47 0.18 3.52
N ALA A 77 8.65 -1.03 2.97
CA ALA A 77 9.06 -2.20 3.76
C ALA A 77 10.46 -2.04 4.36
N LYS A 78 11.38 -1.38 3.65
CA LYS A 78 12.73 -1.09 4.13
C LYS A 78 12.70 -0.08 5.27
N GLN A 79 11.98 1.03 5.12
CA GLN A 79 11.84 2.07 6.14
C GLN A 79 11.23 1.51 7.43
N LEU A 80 10.21 0.66 7.33
CA LEU A 80 9.60 0.01 8.49
C LEU A 80 10.54 -0.98 9.19
N ALA A 81 11.53 -1.53 8.48
CA ALA A 81 12.46 -2.51 9.00
C ALA A 81 13.73 -1.89 9.63
N GLU A 82 14.22 -0.77 9.09
CA GLU A 82 15.52 -0.17 9.46
C GLU A 82 15.68 0.10 10.96
N GLU A 83 14.63 0.59 11.63
CA GLU A 83 14.72 0.91 13.07
C GLU A 83 14.64 -0.33 13.97
N MET A 84 13.97 -1.38 13.53
CA MET A 84 13.75 -2.58 14.34
C MET A 84 14.86 -3.62 14.15
N ASP A 85 15.26 -3.86 12.91
CA ASP A 85 16.18 -4.95 12.56
C ASP A 85 17.55 -4.75 13.21
N GLY A 86 18.03 -3.51 13.30
CA GLY A 86 19.29 -3.17 13.97
C GLY A 86 19.22 -3.38 15.49
N LYS A 87 18.12 -2.98 16.13
CA LYS A 87 17.91 -3.18 17.57
C LYS A 87 17.81 -4.66 17.90
N GLU A 88 17.02 -5.42 17.14
CA GLU A 88 16.88 -6.87 17.29
C GLU A 88 18.24 -7.58 17.13
N ALA A 89 19.06 -7.16 16.15
CA ALA A 89 20.39 -7.75 15.94
C ALA A 89 21.35 -7.48 17.11
N GLU A 90 21.37 -6.27 17.67
CA GLU A 90 22.21 -5.95 18.81
C GLU A 90 21.74 -6.63 20.11
N GLU A 91 20.42 -6.68 20.34
CA GLU A 91 19.83 -7.42 21.46
C GLU A 91 20.16 -8.92 21.36
N MET A 92 20.09 -9.49 20.16
CA MET A 92 20.44 -10.89 19.94
C MET A 92 21.92 -11.17 20.20
N LYS A 93 22.82 -10.28 19.74
CA LYS A 93 24.26 -10.40 20.03
C LYS A 93 24.53 -10.35 21.54
N ALA A 94 23.89 -9.43 22.25
CA ALA A 94 24.01 -9.30 23.69
C ALA A 94 23.52 -10.56 24.42
N ALA A 95 22.36 -11.12 24.03
CA ALA A 95 21.82 -12.35 24.58
C ALA A 95 22.72 -13.58 24.33
N LEU A 96 23.45 -13.59 23.21
CA LEU A 96 24.43 -14.62 22.87
C LEU A 96 25.79 -14.44 23.54
N GLY A 97 25.94 -13.44 24.43
CA GLY A 97 27.16 -13.21 25.21
C GLY A 97 28.25 -12.45 24.48
N ALA A 98 27.92 -11.71 23.41
CA ALA A 98 28.86 -10.74 22.85
C ALA A 98 29.09 -9.60 23.87
N ALA A 99 30.34 -9.32 24.22
CA ALA A 99 30.70 -8.06 24.86
C ALA A 99 30.31 -6.89 23.93
N GLN A 100 30.03 -5.69 24.45
CA GLN A 100 29.74 -4.53 23.60
C GLN A 100 30.85 -4.35 22.54
N GLY A 101 30.50 -4.48 21.25
CA GLY A 101 31.44 -4.42 20.13
C GLY A 101 32.40 -5.62 20.00
N GLY A 102 32.23 -6.66 20.81
CA GLY A 102 33.07 -7.85 20.86
C GLY A 102 32.66 -8.97 19.90
N ARG A 103 33.56 -9.93 19.68
CA ARG A 103 33.32 -11.05 18.77
C ARG A 103 32.36 -12.08 19.38
N LEU A 104 31.38 -12.54 18.61
CA LEU A 104 30.43 -13.56 19.02
C LEU A 104 31.11 -14.90 19.39
N PRO A 105 30.62 -15.63 20.41
CA PRO A 105 31.11 -16.97 20.74
C PRO A 105 30.99 -17.97 19.59
N ARG A 106 31.84 -19.01 19.56
CA ARG A 106 31.76 -20.07 18.54
C ARG A 106 30.41 -20.80 18.62
N GLY A 107 29.83 -21.14 17.47
CA GLY A 107 28.55 -21.85 17.36
C GLY A 107 27.31 -20.95 17.29
N THR A 108 27.44 -19.64 17.47
CA THR A 108 26.31 -18.69 17.44
C THR A 108 25.90 -18.24 16.03
N ALA A 109 26.69 -18.56 15.00
CA ALA A 109 26.45 -18.13 13.63
C ALA A 109 25.11 -18.62 13.05
N GLY A 110 24.67 -19.83 13.43
CA GLY A 110 23.37 -20.36 12.99
C GLY A 110 22.21 -19.52 13.51
N VAL A 111 22.28 -19.09 14.76
CA VAL A 111 21.24 -18.29 15.41
C VAL A 111 21.14 -16.89 14.79
N MET A 112 22.28 -16.27 14.45
CA MET A 112 22.30 -15.00 13.72
C MET A 112 21.71 -15.14 12.31
N LYS A 113 22.02 -16.25 11.62
CA LYS A 113 21.45 -16.54 10.31
C LYS A 113 19.94 -16.73 10.37
N ASP A 114 19.43 -17.42 11.40
CA ASP A 114 17.99 -17.60 11.59
C ASP A 114 17.28 -16.26 11.81
N LEU A 115 17.90 -15.32 12.55
CA LEU A 115 17.41 -13.96 12.70
C LEU A 115 17.35 -13.22 11.36
N GLU A 116 18.43 -13.27 10.58
CA GLU A 116 18.49 -12.66 9.24
C GLU A 116 17.41 -13.23 8.30
N ASP A 117 17.20 -14.55 8.32
CA ASP A 117 16.15 -15.20 7.52
C ASP A 117 14.74 -14.78 7.98
N MET A 118 14.52 -14.62 9.28
CA MET A 118 13.26 -14.08 9.82
C MET A 118 13.04 -12.63 9.40
N GLN A 119 14.05 -11.78 9.49
CA GLN A 119 13.99 -10.38 9.04
C GLN A 119 13.70 -10.29 7.54
N LYS A 120 14.37 -11.12 6.73
CA LYS A 120 14.12 -11.19 5.28
C LYS A 120 12.68 -11.59 4.96
N ARG A 121 12.15 -12.63 5.62
CA ARG A 121 10.74 -13.04 5.46
C ARG A 121 9.77 -11.94 5.87
N ARG A 122 10.06 -11.21 6.95
CA ARG A 122 9.27 -10.07 7.41
C ARG A 122 9.23 -8.96 6.38
N ARG A 123 10.39 -8.54 5.84
CA ARG A 123 10.48 -7.53 4.78
C ARG A 123 9.68 -7.91 3.54
N THR A 124 9.76 -9.17 3.09
CA THR A 124 8.95 -9.64 1.95
C THR A 124 7.46 -9.57 2.24
N ARG A 125 7.01 -9.91 3.47
CA ARG A 125 5.61 -9.77 3.86
C ARG A 125 5.17 -8.31 3.89
N THR A 126 5.95 -7.44 4.53
CA THR A 126 5.65 -6.01 4.62
C THR A 126 5.56 -5.37 3.23
N GLN A 127 6.43 -5.76 2.29
CA GLN A 127 6.34 -5.28 0.90
C GLN A 127 5.01 -5.69 0.25
N ARG A 128 4.58 -6.95 0.46
CA ARG A 128 3.31 -7.45 -0.10
C ARG A 128 2.10 -6.78 0.56
N ASP A 129 2.14 -6.55 1.86
CA ASP A 129 1.11 -5.81 2.58
C ASP A 129 1.02 -4.36 2.07
N SER A 130 2.16 -3.71 1.82
CA SER A 130 2.21 -2.37 1.20
C SER A 130 1.62 -2.36 -0.21
N LEU A 131 1.88 -3.39 -1.02
CA LEU A 131 1.25 -3.53 -2.33
C LEU A 131 -0.26 -3.74 -2.19
N ASP A 132 -0.72 -4.60 -1.28
CA ASP A 132 -2.15 -4.84 -1.09
C ASP A 132 -2.91 -3.57 -0.68
N VAL A 133 -2.30 -2.74 0.17
CA VAL A 133 -2.83 -1.42 0.53
C VAL A 133 -3.03 -0.56 -0.73
N ALA A 134 -2.02 -0.47 -1.59
CA ALA A 134 -2.12 0.31 -2.84
C ALA A 134 -3.18 -0.26 -3.81
N LEU A 135 -3.26 -1.59 -3.94
CA LEU A 135 -4.30 -2.25 -4.74
C LEU A 135 -5.70 -1.98 -4.18
N GLY A 136 -5.82 -1.85 -2.85
CA GLY A 136 -7.07 -1.47 -2.18
C GLY A 136 -7.47 -0.02 -2.46
N ASP A 137 -6.49 0.88 -2.51
CA ASP A 137 -6.72 2.28 -2.88
C ASP A 137 -7.16 2.40 -4.34
N LEU A 138 -6.51 1.68 -5.27
CA LEU A 138 -6.95 1.61 -6.68
C LEU A 138 -8.36 1.01 -6.82
N THR A 139 -8.66 -0.05 -6.07
CA THR A 139 -10.00 -0.66 -6.09
C THR A 139 -11.06 0.35 -5.65
N THR A 140 -10.78 1.09 -4.58
CA THR A 140 -11.69 2.10 -4.03
C THR A 140 -11.84 3.28 -4.99
N PHE A 141 -10.75 3.69 -5.65
CA PHE A 141 -10.79 4.71 -6.70
C PHE A 141 -11.72 4.32 -7.87
N TYR A 142 -11.58 3.12 -8.43
CA TYR A 142 -12.45 2.71 -9.52
C TYR A 142 -13.90 2.45 -9.08
N ARG A 143 -14.15 2.11 -7.81
CA ARG A 143 -15.51 2.07 -7.25
C ARG A 143 -16.14 3.46 -7.21
N ASP A 144 -15.39 4.48 -6.83
CA ASP A 144 -15.85 5.87 -6.87
C ASP A 144 -16.12 6.33 -8.31
N VAL A 145 -15.25 5.99 -9.27
CA VAL A 145 -15.49 6.24 -10.71
C VAL A 145 -16.79 5.58 -11.16
N LEU A 146 -17.00 4.31 -10.81
CA LEU A 146 -18.22 3.56 -11.16
C LEU A 146 -19.47 4.19 -10.53
N ALA A 147 -19.39 4.62 -9.27
CA ALA A 147 -20.49 5.31 -8.60
C ALA A 147 -20.88 6.59 -9.35
N LEU A 148 -19.90 7.40 -9.76
CA LEU A 148 -20.13 8.62 -10.55
C LEU A 148 -20.75 8.31 -11.92
N GLN A 149 -20.27 7.26 -12.61
CA GLN A 149 -20.83 6.82 -13.89
C GLN A 149 -22.29 6.37 -13.78
N LEU A 150 -22.68 5.83 -12.63
CA LEU A 150 -24.05 5.42 -12.32
C LEU A 150 -24.90 6.55 -11.71
N GLY A 151 -24.38 7.79 -11.68
CA GLY A 151 -25.11 8.96 -11.19
C GLY A 151 -25.17 9.09 -9.67
N SER A 152 -24.38 8.31 -8.92
CA SER A 152 -24.27 8.42 -7.46
C SER A 152 -23.03 9.22 -7.06
N ARG A 153 -23.25 10.27 -6.27
CA ARG A 153 -22.19 10.99 -5.53
C ARG A 153 -22.19 10.64 -4.04
N VAL A 154 -23.05 9.73 -3.62
CA VAL A 154 -23.16 9.34 -2.21
C VAL A 154 -21.98 8.45 -1.87
N ALA A 155 -21.25 8.83 -0.81
CA ALA A 155 -20.14 8.08 -0.22
C ALA A 155 -18.87 7.91 -1.10
N ILE A 156 -18.55 8.89 -1.95
CA ILE A 156 -17.23 8.96 -2.60
C ILE A 156 -16.14 8.97 -1.53
N ALA A 157 -15.23 8.01 -1.63
CA ALA A 157 -14.19 7.78 -0.64
C ALA A 157 -12.96 8.69 -0.84
N ASN A 158 -12.58 8.90 -2.10
CA ASN A 158 -11.37 9.61 -2.51
C ASN A 158 -11.69 11.06 -2.90
N THR A 159 -12.24 11.83 -1.97
CA THR A 159 -12.60 13.25 -2.19
C THR A 159 -11.39 14.12 -2.53
N ASP A 160 -10.19 13.70 -2.13
CA ASP A 160 -8.91 14.31 -2.50
C ASP A 160 -8.49 14.08 -3.97
N ALA A 161 -9.23 13.25 -4.70
CA ALA A 161 -8.99 12.92 -6.10
C ALA A 161 -10.20 13.22 -7.01
N GLU A 162 -11.11 14.11 -6.61
CA GLU A 162 -12.37 14.38 -7.33
C GLU A 162 -12.16 14.72 -8.82
N ASP A 163 -11.19 15.57 -9.15
CA ASP A 163 -10.85 15.92 -10.54
C ASP A 163 -10.46 14.69 -11.39
N ALA A 164 -9.72 13.76 -10.79
CA ALA A 164 -9.31 12.52 -11.46
C ALA A 164 -10.50 11.58 -11.64
N LEU A 165 -11.33 11.45 -10.61
CA LEU A 165 -12.54 10.64 -10.62
C LEU A 165 -13.51 11.11 -11.71
N ASP A 166 -13.83 12.41 -11.76
CA ASP A 166 -14.73 13.00 -12.75
C ASP A 166 -14.18 12.84 -14.18
N ARG A 167 -12.86 12.98 -14.37
CA ARG A 167 -12.22 12.78 -15.67
C ARG A 167 -12.38 11.34 -16.16
N LEU A 168 -12.06 10.35 -15.32
CA LEU A 168 -12.20 8.94 -15.70
C LEU A 168 -13.66 8.53 -15.88
N ALA A 169 -14.56 9.04 -15.03
CA ALA A 169 -15.99 8.75 -15.13
C ALA A 169 -16.56 9.18 -16.48
N ARG A 170 -16.12 10.33 -17.02
CA ARG A 170 -16.52 10.83 -18.35
C ARG A 170 -15.84 10.13 -19.52
N ALA A 171 -14.64 9.61 -19.33
CA ALA A 171 -13.82 9.05 -20.40
C ALA A 171 -14.12 7.58 -20.74
N GLY A 172 -14.81 6.85 -19.87
CA GLY A 172 -15.07 5.42 -20.03
C GLY A 172 -16.52 5.02 -19.73
N SER A 173 -16.80 3.73 -19.92
CA SER A 173 -18.10 3.13 -19.57
C SER A 173 -18.04 2.39 -18.23
N PRO A 174 -19.19 2.16 -17.56
CA PRO A 174 -19.29 1.32 -16.37
C PRO A 174 -18.66 -0.07 -16.54
N GLU A 175 -18.86 -0.71 -17.70
CA GLU A 175 -18.34 -2.04 -17.99
C GLU A 175 -16.82 -2.06 -18.04
N SER A 176 -16.21 -1.00 -18.62
CA SER A 176 -14.77 -0.87 -18.62
C SER A 176 -14.21 -0.60 -17.22
N THR A 177 -14.89 0.24 -16.43
CA THR A 177 -14.51 0.45 -15.02
C THR A 177 -14.58 -0.85 -14.21
N LEU A 178 -15.59 -1.70 -14.45
CA LEU A 178 -15.71 -2.99 -13.80
C LEU A 178 -14.55 -3.94 -14.16
N ARG A 179 -14.20 -4.04 -15.45
CA ARG A 179 -13.03 -4.83 -15.89
C ARG A 179 -11.73 -4.37 -15.24
N ARG A 180 -11.57 -3.07 -15.00
CA ARG A 180 -10.42 -2.52 -14.25
C ARG A 180 -10.41 -2.96 -12.79
N ILE A 181 -11.56 -3.00 -12.13
CA ILE A 181 -11.70 -3.53 -10.77
C ILE A 181 -11.34 -5.03 -10.74
N GLU A 182 -11.83 -5.81 -11.71
CA GLU A 182 -11.50 -7.23 -11.86
C GLU A 182 -10.00 -7.46 -12.10
N ALA A 183 -9.35 -6.61 -12.90
CA ALA A 183 -7.90 -6.67 -13.12
C ALA A 183 -7.09 -6.45 -11.83
N ILE A 184 -7.54 -5.54 -10.96
CA ILE A 184 -6.91 -5.31 -9.66
C ILE A 184 -7.12 -6.51 -8.74
N ALA A 185 -8.32 -7.10 -8.74
CA ALA A 185 -8.60 -8.34 -8.00
C ALA A 185 -7.72 -9.51 -8.49
N ALA A 186 -7.55 -9.67 -9.81
CA ALA A 186 -6.67 -10.68 -10.39
C ALA A 186 -5.19 -10.46 -10.01
N CYS A 187 -4.74 -9.20 -9.91
CA CYS A 187 -3.40 -8.86 -9.42
C CYS A 187 -3.20 -9.32 -7.96
N ARG A 188 -4.17 -9.04 -7.09
CA ARG A 188 -4.16 -9.48 -5.68
C ARG A 188 -4.08 -11.01 -5.57
N ASP A 189 -4.95 -11.70 -6.31
CA ASP A 189 -4.95 -13.16 -6.39
C ASP A 189 -3.60 -13.74 -6.88
N ALA A 190 -2.96 -13.09 -7.85
CA ALA A 190 -1.66 -13.50 -8.36
C ALA A 190 -0.56 -13.31 -7.30
N LEU A 191 -0.57 -12.18 -6.59
CA LEU A 191 0.33 -11.93 -5.49
C LEU A 191 0.15 -13.01 -4.42
N ASP A 192 -1.07 -13.32 -3.98
CA ASP A 192 -1.36 -14.36 -2.98
C ASP A 192 -0.83 -15.74 -3.40
N ARG A 193 -0.85 -16.05 -4.70
CA ARG A 193 -0.28 -17.27 -5.29
C ARG A 193 1.24 -17.21 -5.50
N ASN A 194 1.92 -16.22 -4.95
CA ASN A 194 3.37 -16.01 -5.01
C ASN A 194 3.92 -15.74 -6.42
N VAL A 195 3.12 -15.10 -7.29
CA VAL A 195 3.66 -14.52 -8.52
C VAL A 195 4.63 -13.39 -8.16
N ALA A 196 5.69 -13.23 -8.97
CA ALA A 196 6.64 -12.13 -8.82
C ALA A 196 5.90 -10.78 -8.83
N PRO A 197 6.08 -9.91 -7.82
CA PRO A 197 5.28 -8.70 -7.70
C PRO A 197 5.28 -7.79 -8.92
N LEU A 198 6.45 -7.57 -9.52
CA LEU A 198 6.57 -6.76 -10.73
C LEU A 198 5.72 -7.31 -11.88
N LEU A 199 5.80 -8.61 -12.15
CA LEU A 199 5.03 -9.24 -13.22
C LEU A 199 3.51 -9.14 -12.99
N ALA A 200 3.06 -9.35 -11.76
CA ALA A 200 1.63 -9.24 -11.42
C ALA A 200 1.12 -7.80 -11.63
N VAL A 201 1.91 -6.81 -11.20
CA VAL A 201 1.55 -5.39 -11.32
C VAL A 201 1.65 -4.92 -12.79
N GLU A 202 2.62 -5.38 -13.57
CA GLU A 202 2.71 -5.10 -15.02
C GLU A 202 1.50 -5.65 -15.77
N ALA A 203 1.09 -6.88 -15.48
CA ALA A 203 -0.11 -7.46 -16.06
C ALA A 203 -1.37 -6.64 -15.71
N MET A 204 -1.47 -6.20 -14.45
CA MET A 204 -2.54 -5.33 -13.99
C MET A 204 -2.55 -3.99 -14.72
N THR A 205 -1.44 -3.25 -14.77
CA THR A 205 -1.40 -1.93 -15.44
C THR A 205 -1.73 -2.05 -16.92
N MET A 206 -1.36 -3.16 -17.56
CA MET A 206 -1.75 -3.43 -18.95
C MET A 206 -3.24 -3.69 -19.12
N ALA A 207 -3.85 -4.45 -18.21
CA ALA A 207 -5.30 -4.65 -18.20
C ALA A 207 -6.06 -3.34 -17.89
N LEU A 208 -5.55 -2.52 -16.97
CA LEU A 208 -6.13 -1.21 -16.64
C LEU A 208 -6.14 -0.26 -17.85
N ARG A 209 -5.08 -0.26 -18.66
CA ARG A 209 -5.01 0.48 -19.91
C ARG A 209 -6.02 -0.02 -20.94
N ALA A 210 -6.13 -1.34 -21.13
CA ALA A 210 -7.02 -1.93 -22.12
C ALA A 210 -8.49 -1.59 -21.84
N GLY A 211 -8.86 -1.55 -20.55
CA GLY A 211 -10.16 -1.11 -20.10
C GLY A 211 -11.25 -2.16 -20.22
#